data_AF-A0A1S8A831-F1
#
_entry.id   AF-A0A1S8A831-F1
#
_cell.length_a   1.000
_cell.length_b   1.000
_cell.length_c   1.000
_cell.angle_alpha   90.00
_cell.angle_beta   90.00
_cell.angle_gamma   90.00
#
_symmetry.space_group_name_H-M   'P 1'
#
loop_
_entity.id
_entity.type
_entity.pdbx_description
1 polymer ?
#
loop_
_entity_poly.entity_id
_entity_poly.type
_entity_poly.pdbx_seq_one_letter_code
_entity_poly.pdbx_strand_id
1 'polypeptide(L)'
;MSEESSASAKSIAIIGISCRLPGNTSNAHDFWELLKRGSETWTPVPLDRFNEEAFYHPSPDNHHGTNHHRGGHFISGDLRDFDHSFFRLSSQQVAAMDLQQRILLEMTYEALENAGWPLDQVSGTNTAVHVAAFTADFERNLYKDPLDMPVYYTTGIEKAILSNRISHTFDFRGPSMTIDTACSGGLVALHQACIGLLNGESDAAVVAAANLTLSPD
;
A
#
# COMPACT_ATOMS: atom_id res chain seq x y z
N MET A 1 43.25 -29.89 -4.83
CA MET A 1 42.92 -28.62 -4.14
C MET A 1 42.04 -27.84 -5.09
N SER A 2 40.75 -28.11 -5.03
CA SER A 2 39.71 -27.35 -5.73
C SER A 2 39.41 -26.12 -4.89
N GLU A 3 39.63 -24.93 -5.46
CA GLU A 3 39.20 -23.67 -4.88
C GLU A 3 37.68 -23.69 -4.75
N GLU A 4 37.19 -23.83 -3.51
CA GLU A 4 35.83 -23.42 -3.16
C GLU A 4 35.75 -21.90 -3.35
N SER A 5 35.34 -21.48 -4.53
CA SER A 5 34.77 -20.15 -4.71
C SER A 5 33.51 -20.09 -3.86
N SER A 6 33.65 -19.63 -2.61
CA SER A 6 32.51 -19.13 -1.86
C SER A 6 32.01 -17.90 -2.62
N ALA A 7 31.10 -18.11 -3.57
CA ALA A 7 30.32 -17.06 -4.15
C ALA A 7 29.58 -16.42 -2.97
N SER A 8 30.11 -15.31 -2.45
CA SER A 8 29.41 -14.45 -1.51
C SER A 8 28.02 -14.23 -2.09
N ALA A 9 27.00 -14.84 -1.49
CA ALA A 9 25.63 -14.70 -1.96
C ALA A 9 25.36 -13.19 -2.07
N LYS A 10 25.04 -12.72 -3.28
CA LYS A 10 24.74 -11.30 -3.51
C LYS A 10 23.63 -10.93 -2.53
N SER A 11 23.94 -10.02 -1.62
CA SER A 11 22.99 -9.54 -0.61
C SER A 11 22.23 -8.34 -1.16
N ILE A 12 20.97 -8.20 -0.79
CA ILE A 12 20.13 -7.06 -1.17
C ILE A 12 20.02 -6.13 0.05
N ALA A 13 20.31 -4.85 -0.15
CA ALA A 13 20.22 -3.85 0.91
C ALA A 13 18.82 -3.19 0.92
N ILE A 14 18.26 -2.99 2.11
CA ILE A 14 17.11 -2.10 2.31
C ILE A 14 17.69 -0.72 2.62
N ILE A 15 17.49 0.22 1.69
CA ILE A 15 18.09 1.56 1.78
C ILE A 15 17.10 2.64 2.26
N GLY A 16 15.80 2.36 2.24
CA GLY A 16 14.77 3.28 2.73
C GLY A 16 13.52 2.54 3.17
N ILE A 17 12.78 3.14 4.10
CA ILE A 17 11.53 2.62 4.65
C ILE A 17 10.56 3.75 4.99
N SER A 18 9.28 3.51 4.78
CA SER A 18 8.19 4.36 5.23
C SER A 18 7.01 3.47 5.63
N CYS A 19 6.16 3.94 6.54
CA CYS A 19 4.94 3.22 6.92
C CYS A 19 3.85 4.16 7.44
N ARG A 20 2.60 3.80 7.19
CA ARG A 20 1.43 4.32 7.90
C ARG A 20 0.71 3.14 8.52
N LEU A 21 0.66 3.11 9.84
CA LEU A 21 0.14 2.00 10.61
C LEU A 21 -0.82 2.51 11.71
N PRO A 22 -1.67 1.63 12.25
CA PRO A 22 -2.56 1.97 13.36
C PRO A 22 -1.81 2.51 14.59
N GLY A 23 -2.54 3.24 15.45
CA GLY A 23 -1.99 3.81 16.69
C GLY A 23 -1.17 5.09 16.49
N ASN A 24 -1.57 5.97 15.56
CA ASN A 24 -0.84 7.18 15.19
C ASN A 24 0.61 6.92 14.72
N THR A 25 0.83 5.79 14.05
CA THR A 25 2.15 5.42 13.56
C THR A 25 2.33 5.96 12.15
N SER A 26 3.07 7.07 12.03
CA SER A 26 3.25 7.76 10.76
C SER A 26 4.59 7.47 10.09
N ASN A 27 5.54 6.84 10.76
CA ASN A 27 6.87 6.59 10.20
C ASN A 27 7.58 5.46 10.96
N ALA A 28 8.78 5.10 10.50
CA ALA A 28 9.58 4.02 11.11
C ALA A 28 9.98 4.30 12.58
N HIS A 29 10.17 5.55 12.96
CA HIS A 29 10.47 5.92 14.35
C HIS A 29 9.24 5.70 15.26
N ASP A 30 8.07 6.17 14.84
CA ASP A 30 6.82 5.94 15.56
C ASP A 30 6.55 4.43 15.71
N PHE A 31 6.79 3.66 14.64
CA PHE A 31 6.62 2.22 14.66
C PHE A 31 7.57 1.55 15.65
N TRP A 32 8.83 1.98 15.69
CA TRP A 32 9.79 1.47 16.66
C TRP A 32 9.40 1.79 18.11
N GLU A 33 8.92 3.01 18.37
CA GLU A 33 8.43 3.39 19.70
C GLU A 33 7.17 2.60 20.10
N LEU A 34 6.27 2.33 19.16
CA LEU A 34 5.11 1.45 19.38
C LEU A 34 5.56 0.04 19.79
N LEU A 35 6.50 -0.56 19.04
CA LEU A 35 7.03 -1.89 19.32
C LEU A 35 7.73 -1.95 20.69
N LYS A 36 8.56 -0.96 21.02
CA LYS A 36 9.23 -0.88 22.32
C LYS A 36 8.26 -0.81 23.49
N ARG A 37 7.14 -0.13 23.33
CA ARG A 37 6.11 -0.02 24.38
C ARG A 37 5.23 -1.26 24.47
N GLY A 38 5.20 -2.10 23.43
CA GLY A 38 4.29 -3.26 23.36
C GLY A 38 2.82 -2.87 23.46
N SER A 39 2.45 -1.67 22.99
CA SER A 39 1.10 -1.14 23.13
C SER A 39 0.16 -1.72 22.08
N GLU A 40 -1.09 -1.98 22.49
CA GLU A 40 -2.18 -2.34 21.59
C GLU A 40 -2.75 -1.10 20.90
N THR A 41 -3.07 -1.21 19.61
CA THR A 41 -3.61 -0.12 18.78
C THR A 41 -5.05 -0.37 18.34
N TRP A 42 -5.74 -1.27 19.02
CA TRP A 42 -7.14 -1.59 18.72
C TRP A 42 -8.03 -0.38 19.01
N THR A 43 -8.98 -0.14 18.12
CA THR A 43 -9.96 0.95 18.23
C THR A 43 -11.33 0.46 17.75
N PRO A 44 -12.43 1.04 18.24
CA PRO A 44 -13.73 0.93 17.57
C PRO A 44 -13.62 1.36 16.11
N VAL A 45 -14.52 0.86 15.24
CA VAL A 45 -14.56 1.30 13.83
C VAL A 45 -14.73 2.82 13.78
N PRO A 46 -13.82 3.56 13.10
CA PRO A 46 -13.97 5.01 12.97
C PRO A 46 -15.27 5.38 12.23
N LEU A 47 -15.94 6.44 12.70
CA LEU A 47 -17.25 6.87 12.19
C LEU A 47 -17.26 7.24 10.70
N ASP A 48 -16.09 7.58 10.15
CA ASP A 48 -15.87 7.94 8.76
C ASP A 48 -15.51 6.73 7.87
N ARG A 49 -15.51 5.50 8.40
CA ARG A 49 -15.31 4.26 7.62
C ARG A 49 -16.64 3.67 7.20
N PHE A 50 -17.41 3.16 8.16
CA PHE A 50 -18.74 2.61 7.97
C PHE A 50 -19.49 2.54 9.30
N ASN A 51 -20.82 2.45 9.24
CA ASN A 51 -21.66 2.30 10.42
C ASN A 51 -21.59 0.87 10.98
N GLU A 52 -20.63 0.59 11.86
CA GLU A 52 -20.45 -0.72 12.51
C GLU A 52 -21.71 -1.23 13.21
N GLU A 53 -22.48 -0.36 13.87
CA GLU A 53 -23.65 -0.76 14.65
C GLU A 53 -24.72 -1.44 13.79
N ALA A 54 -24.85 -1.01 12.53
CA ALA A 54 -25.79 -1.59 11.56
C ALA A 54 -25.42 -3.02 11.13
N PHE A 55 -24.15 -3.42 11.33
CA PHE A 55 -23.64 -4.73 10.96
C PHE A 55 -23.24 -5.56 12.18
N TYR A 56 -23.43 -5.07 13.41
CA TYR A 56 -23.03 -5.80 14.60
C TYR A 56 -24.07 -6.85 15.03
N HIS A 57 -23.60 -8.08 15.28
CA HIS A 57 -24.38 -9.09 15.99
C HIS A 57 -23.52 -9.82 17.04
N PRO A 58 -23.97 -9.95 18.30
CA PRO A 58 -23.14 -10.53 19.36
C PRO A 58 -22.91 -12.04 19.23
N SER A 59 -23.81 -12.77 18.57
CA SER A 59 -23.66 -14.21 18.29
C SER A 59 -22.97 -14.41 16.94
N PRO A 60 -21.89 -15.21 16.88
CA PRO A 60 -21.30 -15.63 15.61
C PRO A 60 -22.16 -16.68 14.87
N ASP A 61 -23.10 -17.33 15.56
CA ASP A 61 -23.91 -18.41 15.01
C ASP A 61 -25.20 -17.89 14.36
N ASN A 62 -25.55 -18.42 13.18
CA ASN A 62 -26.83 -18.22 12.48
C ASN A 62 -27.21 -16.78 12.08
N HIS A 63 -26.23 -15.88 11.91
CA HIS A 63 -26.45 -14.53 11.40
C HIS A 63 -25.49 -14.23 10.24
N HIS A 64 -26.05 -14.08 9.04
CA HIS A 64 -25.30 -13.78 7.83
C HIS A 64 -25.20 -12.27 7.63
N GLY A 65 -24.07 -11.78 7.10
CA GLY A 65 -23.87 -10.37 6.79
C GLY A 65 -23.67 -9.48 8.03
N THR A 66 -23.32 -10.07 9.18
CA THR A 66 -23.04 -9.37 10.43
C THR A 66 -21.65 -9.71 10.96
N ASN A 67 -21.02 -8.76 11.63
CA ASN A 67 -19.75 -8.89 12.33
C ASN A 67 -19.99 -9.00 13.86
N HIS A 68 -19.24 -9.87 14.53
CA HIS A 68 -19.26 -10.00 15.99
C HIS A 68 -18.14 -9.22 16.68
N HIS A 69 -17.31 -8.52 15.91
CA HIS A 69 -16.30 -7.58 16.36
C HIS A 69 -16.74 -6.14 16.09
N ARG A 70 -16.44 -5.23 17.02
CA ARG A 70 -16.85 -3.81 16.97
C ARG A 70 -15.74 -2.86 16.52
N GLY A 71 -14.62 -3.40 16.07
CA GLY A 71 -13.42 -2.62 15.85
C GLY A 71 -12.24 -3.47 15.42
N GLY A 72 -11.10 -2.81 15.27
CA GLY A 72 -9.88 -3.35 14.72
C GLY A 72 -8.78 -2.31 14.77
N HIS A 73 -7.79 -2.47 13.90
CA HIS A 73 -6.63 -1.59 13.85
C HIS A 73 -6.73 -0.71 12.61
N PHE A 74 -7.05 0.56 12.82
CA PHE A 74 -7.24 1.53 11.74
C PHE A 74 -6.12 2.56 11.75
N ILE A 75 -5.65 2.93 10.57
CA ILE A 75 -4.81 4.11 10.43
C ILE A 75 -5.64 5.35 10.76
N SER A 76 -5.03 6.29 11.48
CA SER A 76 -5.64 7.51 11.97
C SER A 76 -5.68 8.60 10.89
N GLY A 77 -6.52 9.61 11.07
CA GLY A 77 -6.68 10.71 10.11
C GLY A 77 -7.75 10.45 9.05
N ASP A 78 -8.03 11.48 8.25
CA ASP A 78 -8.94 11.39 7.11
C ASP A 78 -8.19 10.76 5.93
N LEU A 79 -8.63 9.58 5.49
CA LEU A 79 -8.00 8.85 4.38
C LEU A 79 -8.15 9.55 3.04
N ARG A 80 -9.00 10.59 2.96
CA ARG A 80 -9.20 11.40 1.76
C ARG A 80 -8.15 12.50 1.64
N ASP A 81 -7.45 12.84 2.71
CA ASP A 81 -6.36 13.81 2.70
C ASP A 81 -5.25 13.30 1.79
N PHE A 82 -4.89 14.11 0.80
CA PHE A 82 -3.86 13.78 -0.20
C PHE A 82 -3.41 15.05 -0.92
N ASP A 83 -2.10 15.31 -0.98
CA ASP A 83 -1.55 16.44 -1.74
C ASP A 83 -1.51 16.13 -3.24
N HIS A 84 -2.66 16.22 -3.88
CA HIS A 84 -2.79 15.92 -5.30
C HIS A 84 -1.99 16.89 -6.19
N SER A 85 -1.71 18.11 -5.72
CA SER A 85 -0.98 19.11 -6.49
C SER A 85 0.51 18.75 -6.56
N PHE A 86 1.08 18.27 -5.46
CA PHE A 86 2.43 17.72 -5.42
C PHE A 86 2.63 16.61 -6.45
N PHE A 87 1.68 15.66 -6.52
CA PHE A 87 1.71 14.55 -7.47
C PHE A 87 1.17 14.89 -8.88
N ARG A 88 0.87 16.16 -9.15
CA ARG A 88 0.39 16.64 -10.47
C ARG A 88 -0.89 15.93 -10.95
N LEU A 89 -1.78 15.61 -10.02
CA LEU A 89 -3.08 14.99 -10.28
C LEU A 89 -4.19 16.03 -10.18
N SER A 90 -5.17 15.94 -11.07
CA SER A 90 -6.36 16.79 -11.03
C SER A 90 -7.33 16.31 -9.94
N SER A 91 -8.15 17.23 -9.40
CA SER A 91 -9.16 16.88 -8.40
C SER A 91 -10.17 15.85 -8.91
N GLN A 92 -10.49 15.87 -10.22
CA GLN A 92 -11.40 14.89 -10.82
C GLN A 92 -10.79 13.48 -10.88
N GLN A 93 -9.48 13.37 -11.14
CA GLN A 93 -8.77 12.09 -11.07
C GLN A 93 -8.76 11.58 -9.63
N VAL A 94 -8.37 12.44 -8.68
CA VAL A 94 -8.27 12.05 -7.27
C VAL A 94 -9.61 11.61 -6.72
N ALA A 95 -10.72 12.29 -7.06
CA ALA A 95 -12.05 11.87 -6.63
C ALA A 95 -12.40 10.41 -7.01
N ALA A 96 -11.88 9.92 -8.14
CA ALA A 96 -12.08 8.54 -8.60
C ALA A 96 -11.01 7.55 -8.12
N MET A 97 -9.91 8.03 -7.51
CA MET A 97 -8.78 7.19 -7.13
C MET A 97 -9.01 6.49 -5.79
N ASP A 98 -8.80 5.18 -5.78
CA ASP A 98 -8.68 4.36 -4.56
C ASP A 98 -7.68 5.01 -3.60
N LEU A 99 -8.08 5.10 -2.34
CA LEU A 99 -7.29 5.68 -1.26
C LEU A 99 -5.96 4.93 -1.08
N GLN A 100 -5.91 3.64 -1.42
CA GLN A 100 -4.68 2.86 -1.44
C GLN A 100 -3.66 3.44 -2.44
N GLN A 101 -4.09 3.89 -3.63
CA GLN A 101 -3.18 4.50 -4.61
C GLN A 101 -2.58 5.80 -4.09
N ARG A 102 -3.38 6.61 -3.37
CA ARG A 102 -2.96 7.90 -2.81
C ARG A 102 -1.90 7.69 -1.73
N ILE A 103 -2.19 6.82 -0.78
CA ILE A 103 -1.28 6.47 0.32
C ILE A 103 0.01 5.88 -0.25
N LEU A 104 -0.06 4.96 -1.23
CA LEU A 104 1.13 4.36 -1.84
C LEU A 104 2.04 5.39 -2.52
N LEU A 105 1.49 6.45 -3.11
CA LEU A 105 2.29 7.55 -3.67
C LEU A 105 3.04 8.32 -2.58
N GLU A 106 2.36 8.69 -1.50
CA GLU A 106 2.97 9.35 -0.34
C GLU A 106 4.03 8.45 0.30
N MET A 107 3.71 7.17 0.53
CA MET A 107 4.65 6.23 1.12
C MET A 107 5.89 6.02 0.25
N THR A 108 5.72 5.95 -1.07
CA THR A 108 6.87 5.81 -1.97
C THR A 108 7.75 7.05 -1.91
N TYR A 109 7.16 8.25 -1.95
CA TYR A 109 7.90 9.51 -1.81
C TYR A 109 8.71 9.54 -0.51
N GLU A 110 8.07 9.24 0.63
CA GLU A 110 8.74 9.24 1.94
C GLU A 110 9.83 8.16 2.05
N ALA A 111 9.65 7.00 1.42
CA ALA A 111 10.68 5.97 1.39
C ALA A 111 11.90 6.41 0.58
N LEU A 112 11.70 7.15 -0.52
CA LEU A 112 12.79 7.76 -1.30
C LEU A 112 13.51 8.85 -0.50
N GLU A 113 12.77 9.71 0.21
CA GLU A 113 13.34 10.71 1.12
C GLU A 113 14.15 10.04 2.24
N ASN A 114 13.60 8.99 2.86
CA ASN A 114 14.29 8.22 3.88
C ASN A 114 15.57 7.56 3.36
N ALA A 115 15.57 7.11 2.10
CA ALA A 115 16.75 6.59 1.41
C ALA A 115 17.78 7.68 1.05
N GLY A 116 17.41 8.96 1.15
CA GLY A 116 18.22 10.07 0.67
C GLY A 116 18.42 10.03 -0.85
N TRP A 117 17.46 9.50 -1.61
CA TRP A 117 17.52 9.38 -3.07
C TRP A 117 16.67 10.46 -3.73
N PRO A 118 17.28 11.53 -4.28
CA PRO A 118 16.54 12.67 -4.83
C PRO A 118 15.66 12.31 -6.02
N LEU A 119 14.51 13.00 -6.17
CA LEU A 119 13.52 12.74 -7.23
C LEU A 119 14.09 12.90 -8.65
N ASP A 120 15.02 13.84 -8.85
CA ASP A 120 15.69 14.08 -10.13
C ASP A 120 16.70 12.99 -10.49
N GLN A 121 17.19 12.24 -9.51
CA GLN A 121 18.13 11.13 -9.71
C GLN A 121 17.44 9.79 -9.90
N VAL A 122 16.25 9.59 -9.34
CA VAL A 122 15.46 8.38 -9.57
C VAL A 122 14.67 8.42 -10.88
N SER A 123 14.35 9.62 -11.39
CA SER A 123 13.58 9.76 -12.62
C SER A 123 14.31 9.09 -13.78
N GLY A 124 13.65 8.12 -14.39
CA GLY A 124 14.10 7.43 -15.58
C GLY A 124 15.04 6.26 -15.34
N THR A 125 15.28 5.87 -14.08
CA THR A 125 16.11 4.71 -13.74
C THR A 125 15.37 3.40 -14.00
N ASN A 126 16.15 2.31 -14.11
CA ASN A 126 15.62 0.94 -14.17
C ASN A 126 15.20 0.44 -12.77
N THR A 127 14.28 1.16 -12.13
CA THR A 127 13.71 0.80 -10.83
C THR A 127 12.45 -0.02 -11.04
N ALA A 128 12.37 -1.21 -10.43
CA ALA A 128 11.17 -2.02 -10.41
C ALA A 128 10.17 -1.54 -9.35
N VAL A 129 8.89 -1.85 -9.54
CA VAL A 129 7.82 -1.58 -8.56
C VAL A 129 6.98 -2.84 -8.35
N HIS A 130 6.99 -3.36 -7.13
CA HIS A 130 6.21 -4.51 -6.71
C HIS A 130 5.26 -4.09 -5.58
N VAL A 131 3.96 -4.05 -5.86
CA VAL A 131 2.94 -3.69 -4.89
C VAL A 131 2.12 -4.91 -4.52
N ALA A 132 1.92 -5.15 -3.22
CA ALA A 132 0.98 -6.14 -2.73
C ALA A 132 -0.32 -5.48 -2.27
N ALA A 133 -1.45 -5.95 -2.81
CA ALA A 133 -2.78 -5.51 -2.38
C ALA A 133 -3.81 -6.59 -2.75
N PHE A 134 -4.76 -6.85 -1.84
CA PHE A 134 -5.81 -7.85 -2.06
C PHE A 134 -7.22 -7.32 -1.77
N THR A 135 -7.36 -6.22 -1.04
CA THR A 135 -8.66 -5.57 -0.78
C THR A 135 -9.12 -4.72 -1.96
N ALA A 136 -10.44 -4.59 -2.09
CA ALA A 136 -11.11 -3.89 -3.20
C ALA A 136 -12.35 -3.11 -2.70
N ASP A 137 -12.39 -2.75 -1.42
CA ASP A 137 -13.54 -2.14 -0.75
C ASP A 137 -13.98 -0.84 -1.45
N PHE A 138 -13.01 -0.03 -1.89
CA PHE A 138 -13.28 1.22 -2.60
C PHE A 138 -14.01 0.98 -3.94
N GLU A 139 -13.51 0.04 -4.74
CA GLU A 139 -14.14 -0.39 -5.99
C GLU A 139 -15.56 -0.89 -5.74
N ARG A 140 -15.74 -1.80 -4.76
CA ARG A 140 -17.06 -2.34 -4.39
C ARG A 140 -18.02 -1.26 -3.94
N ASN A 141 -17.54 -0.26 -3.20
CA ASN A 141 -18.35 0.88 -2.78
C ASN A 141 -18.82 1.74 -3.97
N LEU A 142 -17.96 1.98 -4.97
CA LEU A 142 -18.36 2.68 -6.19
C LEU A 142 -19.42 1.91 -6.98
N TYR A 143 -19.33 0.58 -7.04
CA TYR A 143 -20.34 -0.25 -7.72
C TYR A 143 -21.73 -0.24 -7.07
N LYS A 144 -21.86 0.27 -5.84
CA LYS A 144 -23.18 0.41 -5.19
C LYS A 144 -24.06 1.45 -5.88
N ASP A 145 -23.47 2.40 -6.61
CA ASP A 145 -24.20 3.35 -7.46
C ASP A 145 -23.61 3.42 -8.88
N PRO A 146 -24.01 2.52 -9.78
CA PRO A 146 -23.51 2.49 -11.15
C PRO A 146 -23.86 3.73 -11.99
N LEU A 147 -24.82 4.56 -11.56
CA LEU A 147 -25.20 5.77 -12.28
C LEU A 147 -24.28 6.96 -11.96
N ASP A 148 -23.56 6.91 -10.83
CA ASP A 148 -22.60 7.93 -10.39
C ASP A 148 -21.13 7.53 -10.65
N MET A 149 -20.93 6.70 -11.67
CA MET A 149 -19.63 6.09 -11.95
C MET A 149 -18.62 7.13 -12.48
N PRO A 150 -17.46 7.37 -11.83
CA PRO A 150 -16.54 8.43 -12.22
C PRO A 150 -15.88 8.22 -13.59
N VAL A 151 -15.63 9.30 -14.33
CA VAL A 151 -14.94 9.26 -15.64
C VAL A 151 -13.56 8.60 -15.58
N TYR A 152 -12.84 8.77 -14.47
CA TYR A 152 -11.49 8.21 -14.28
C TYR A 152 -11.48 6.82 -13.62
N TYR A 153 -12.64 6.19 -13.46
CA TYR A 153 -12.81 4.93 -12.73
C TYR A 153 -11.77 3.87 -13.05
N THR A 154 -11.59 3.51 -14.33
CA THR A 154 -10.66 2.45 -14.72
C THR A 154 -9.25 2.74 -14.21
N THR A 155 -8.78 3.98 -14.33
CA THR A 155 -7.47 4.35 -13.79
C THR A 155 -7.47 4.54 -12.26
N GLY A 156 -8.64 4.73 -11.65
CA GLY A 156 -8.80 4.99 -10.23
C GLY A 156 -8.85 3.73 -9.37
N ILE A 157 -9.25 2.59 -9.93
CA ILE A 157 -9.55 1.37 -9.15
C ILE A 157 -8.75 0.14 -9.59
N GLU A 158 -8.33 0.04 -10.85
CA GLU A 158 -7.73 -1.18 -11.38
C GLU A 158 -6.47 -1.56 -10.60
N LYS A 159 -6.37 -2.83 -10.17
CA LYS A 159 -5.27 -3.31 -9.31
C LYS A 159 -3.90 -3.02 -9.92
N ALA A 160 -3.74 -3.21 -11.23
CA ALA A 160 -2.48 -2.93 -11.93
C ALA A 160 -2.03 -1.45 -11.82
N ILE A 161 -2.96 -0.53 -11.57
CA ILE A 161 -2.65 0.89 -11.43
C ILE A 161 -1.97 1.19 -10.08
N LEU A 162 -2.10 0.34 -9.06
CA LEU A 162 -1.39 0.52 -7.79
C LEU A 162 0.13 0.61 -8.00
N SER A 163 0.71 -0.34 -8.74
CA SER A 163 2.13 -0.31 -9.13
C SER A 163 2.39 0.69 -10.25
N ASN A 164 1.55 0.71 -11.31
CA ASN A 164 1.85 1.51 -12.50
C ASN A 164 1.77 3.01 -12.26
N ARG A 165 0.93 3.46 -11.32
CA ARG A 165 0.85 4.88 -10.95
C ARG A 165 2.10 5.33 -10.22
N ILE A 166 2.68 4.49 -9.36
CA ILE A 166 3.99 4.76 -8.74
C ILE A 166 5.04 4.90 -9.85
N SER A 167 5.15 3.90 -10.73
CA SER A 167 6.11 3.90 -11.84
C SER A 167 5.97 5.15 -12.72
N HIS A 168 4.73 5.51 -13.07
CA HIS A 168 4.46 6.70 -13.88
C HIS A 168 4.81 8.00 -13.15
N THR A 169 4.49 8.10 -11.86
CA THR A 169 4.67 9.34 -11.08
C THR A 169 6.14 9.67 -10.85
N PHE A 170 6.97 8.64 -10.61
CA PHE A 170 8.41 8.79 -10.36
C PHE A 170 9.29 8.44 -11.57
N ASP A 171 8.69 8.18 -12.74
CA ASP A 171 9.37 7.79 -13.99
C ASP A 171 10.28 6.55 -13.81
N PHE A 172 9.83 5.56 -13.04
CA PHE A 172 10.52 4.28 -12.91
C PHE A 172 10.28 3.41 -14.15
N ARG A 173 11.36 2.85 -14.72
CA ARG A 173 11.33 2.14 -16.02
C ARG A 173 11.56 0.63 -15.93
N GLY A 174 11.69 0.08 -14.73
CA GLY A 174 11.79 -1.36 -14.52
C GLY A 174 10.43 -2.07 -14.52
N PRO A 175 10.42 -3.39 -14.25
CA PRO A 175 9.19 -4.16 -14.10
C PRO A 175 8.22 -3.54 -13.07
N SER A 176 6.94 -3.42 -13.43
CA SER A 176 5.91 -2.81 -12.58
C SER A 176 4.72 -3.75 -12.46
N MET A 177 4.52 -4.32 -11.27
CA MET A 177 3.50 -5.34 -11.05
C MET A 177 2.79 -5.22 -9.70
N THR A 178 1.50 -5.54 -9.72
CA THR A 178 0.69 -5.68 -8.51
C THR A 178 0.43 -7.17 -8.27
N ILE A 179 0.66 -7.63 -7.05
CA ILE A 179 0.66 -9.03 -6.64
C ILE A 179 -0.43 -9.26 -5.60
N ASP A 180 -1.22 -10.30 -5.80
CA ASP A 180 -2.26 -10.73 -4.86
C ASP A 180 -2.03 -12.20 -4.48
N THR A 181 -1.44 -12.40 -3.31
CA THR A 181 -1.33 -13.70 -2.66
C THR A 181 -1.89 -13.63 -1.23
N ALA A 182 -2.92 -12.79 -1.05
CA ALA A 182 -3.56 -12.47 0.22
C ALA A 182 -2.52 -12.07 1.30
N CYS A 183 -2.59 -12.68 2.50
CA CYS A 183 -1.75 -12.34 3.65
C CYS A 183 -0.24 -12.46 3.42
N SER A 184 0.18 -13.25 2.42
CA SER A 184 1.59 -13.40 2.06
C SER A 184 2.09 -12.32 1.09
N GLY A 185 1.20 -11.48 0.57
CA GLY A 185 1.45 -10.57 -0.54
C GLY A 185 2.70 -9.71 -0.38
N GLY A 186 2.87 -9.06 0.77
CA GLY A 186 4.04 -8.20 1.00
C GLY A 186 5.37 -8.94 0.92
N LEU A 187 5.44 -10.18 1.44
CA LEU A 187 6.64 -11.00 1.37
C LEU A 187 6.86 -11.59 -0.03
N VAL A 188 5.79 -11.89 -0.77
CA VAL A 188 5.91 -12.32 -2.17
C VAL A 188 6.39 -11.17 -3.05
N ALA A 189 5.89 -9.94 -2.85
CA ALA A 189 6.38 -8.75 -3.53
C ALA A 189 7.87 -8.51 -3.25
N LEU A 190 8.29 -8.62 -1.98
CA LEU A 190 9.70 -8.55 -1.60
C LEU A 190 10.54 -9.64 -2.27
N HIS A 191 10.05 -10.88 -2.28
CA HIS A 191 10.72 -12.00 -2.92
C HIS A 191 10.92 -11.76 -4.42
N GLN A 192 9.88 -11.32 -5.14
CA GLN A 192 9.97 -11.02 -6.58
C GLN A 192 10.97 -9.89 -6.86
N ALA A 193 10.96 -8.82 -6.05
CA ALA A 193 11.95 -7.74 -6.17
C ALA A 193 13.38 -8.26 -5.99
N CYS A 194 13.63 -9.07 -4.95
CA CYS A 194 14.95 -9.67 -4.72
C CYS A 194 15.41 -10.53 -5.90
N ILE A 195 14.52 -11.35 -6.48
CA ILE A 195 14.86 -12.16 -7.67
C ILE A 195 15.20 -11.26 -8.86
N GLY A 196 14.40 -10.23 -9.13
CA GLY A 196 14.66 -9.29 -10.23
C GLY A 196 15.99 -8.55 -10.08
N LEU A 197 16.34 -8.10 -8.87
CA LEU A 197 17.63 -7.46 -8.57
C LEU A 197 18.81 -8.42 -8.74
N LEU A 198 18.69 -9.67 -8.26
CA LEU A 198 19.75 -10.68 -8.37
C LEU A 198 20.02 -11.09 -9.82
N ASN A 199 18.96 -11.14 -10.64
CA ASN A 199 19.01 -11.45 -12.06
C ASN A 199 19.44 -10.27 -12.93
N GLY A 200 19.50 -9.05 -12.39
CA GLY A 200 19.82 -7.83 -13.14
C GLY A 200 18.68 -7.34 -14.04
N GLU A 201 17.43 -7.70 -13.72
CA GLU A 201 16.23 -7.19 -14.40
C GLU A 201 15.94 -5.73 -14.00
N SER A 202 16.37 -5.32 -12.81
CA SER A 202 16.30 -3.96 -12.29
C SER A 202 17.53 -3.62 -11.45
N ASP A 203 17.84 -2.33 -11.32
CA ASP A 203 18.97 -1.84 -10.52
C ASP A 203 18.55 -1.49 -9.09
N ALA A 204 17.26 -1.19 -8.90
CA ALA A 204 16.62 -0.93 -7.62
C ALA A 204 15.16 -1.39 -7.67
N ALA A 205 14.52 -1.52 -6.52
CA ALA A 205 13.11 -1.90 -6.46
C ALA A 205 12.38 -1.17 -5.33
N VAL A 206 11.18 -0.68 -5.63
CA VAL A 206 10.18 -0.28 -4.65
C VAL A 206 9.33 -1.51 -4.33
N VAL A 207 9.28 -1.87 -3.05
CA VAL A 207 8.39 -2.91 -2.53
C VAL A 207 7.40 -2.24 -1.60
N ALA A 208 6.12 -2.34 -1.91
CA ALA A 208 5.06 -1.70 -1.12
C ALA A 208 3.89 -2.66 -0.89
N ALA A 209 3.11 -2.38 0.15
CA ALA A 209 1.86 -3.07 0.41
C ALA A 209 0.83 -2.09 0.96
N ALA A 210 -0.42 -2.26 0.56
CA ALA A 210 -1.54 -1.49 1.08
C ALA A 210 -2.68 -2.42 1.47
N ASN A 211 -3.34 -2.08 2.59
CA ASN A 211 -4.56 -2.72 3.03
C ASN A 211 -5.39 -1.71 3.82
N LEU A 212 -6.55 -1.36 3.28
CA LEU A 212 -7.55 -0.54 3.96
C LEU A 212 -8.82 -1.35 4.17
N THR A 213 -9.51 -1.07 5.26
CA THR A 213 -10.86 -1.58 5.53
C THR A 213 -11.82 -0.40 5.45
N LEU A 214 -12.59 -0.35 4.37
CA LEU A 214 -13.52 0.75 4.04
C LEU A 214 -14.98 0.28 4.03
N SER A 215 -15.22 -1.02 4.10
CA SER A 215 -16.57 -1.60 4.15
C SER A 215 -16.61 -2.77 5.15
N PRO A 216 -17.83 -3.18 5.59
CA PRO A 216 -17.99 -4.25 6.58
C PRO A 216 -17.91 -5.68 5.99
N ASP A 217 -17.77 -5.83 4.67
CA ASP A 217 -17.82 -7.10 3.90
C ASP A 217 -16.45 -7.62 3.43
#